data_AF-A0A2P2JSL9-F1
#
_entry.id   AF-A0A2P2JSL9-F1
#
_cell.length_a   1.000
_cell.length_b   1.000
_cell.length_c   1.000
_cell.angle_alpha   90.00
_cell.angle_beta   90.00
_cell.angle_gamma   90.00
#
_symmetry.space_group_name_H-M   'P 1'
#
loop_
_entity.id
_entity.type
_entity.pdbx_description
1 polymer ?
#
loop_
_entity_poly.entity_id
_entity_poly.type
_entity_poly.pdbx_seq_one_letter_code
_entity_poly.pdbx_strand_id
1 'polypeptide(L)'
;MNEALERLRDGEWLHFFPQGKVSQEDVPIRRLKWGAASLIDRSSITPIVLPIVHHGFEKVMPEKYWFGRKPPFPLCNRRLSITVGEPIQFNLPKMREIAVSMSGNISVPSRGWPKSSCGLDEKAQIYLYMTISEQIRTAMESLRVFGKNILKKTSRIQPS
;
A
#
# COMPACT_ATOMS: atom_id res chain seq x y z
N MET A 1 -11.85 -10.91 5.09
CA MET A 1 -11.98 -10.18 3.80
C MET A 1 -13.44 -9.80 3.53
N ASN A 2 -14.40 -10.70 3.72
CA ASN A 2 -15.83 -10.36 3.55
C ASN A 2 -16.29 -9.27 4.53
N GLU A 3 -15.92 -9.37 5.81
CA GLU A 3 -16.18 -8.32 6.81
C GLU A 3 -15.65 -6.95 6.35
N ALA A 4 -14.42 -6.88 5.82
CA ALA A 4 -13.87 -5.63 5.31
C ALA A 4 -14.66 -5.06 4.13
N LEU A 5 -15.25 -5.91 3.28
CA LEU A 5 -16.12 -5.48 2.19
C LEU A 5 -17.47 -4.97 2.71
N GLU A 6 -18.03 -5.59 3.74
CA GLU A 6 -19.25 -5.13 4.39
C GLU A 6 -19.03 -3.76 5.03
N ARG A 7 -17.93 -3.58 5.76
CA ARG A 7 -17.53 -2.31 6.38
C ARG A 7 -17.37 -1.20 5.34
N LEU A 8 -16.72 -1.50 4.21
CA LEU A 8 -16.57 -0.55 3.10
C LEU A 8 -17.92 -0.20 2.45
N ARG A 9 -18.82 -1.17 2.30
CA ARG A 9 -20.18 -0.94 1.76
C ARG A 9 -20.97 0.02 2.66
N ASP A 10 -20.78 -0.08 3.96
CA ASP A 10 -21.49 0.76 4.94
C ASP A 10 -20.85 2.16 5.07
N GLY A 11 -19.83 2.48 4.26
CA GLY A 11 -19.17 3.78 4.23
C GLY A 11 -18.12 3.98 5.33
N GLU A 12 -17.71 2.90 6.01
CA GLU A 12 -16.70 2.97 7.07
C GLU A 12 -15.27 3.07 6.51
N TRP A 13 -14.34 3.43 7.39
CA TRP A 13 -12.92 3.59 7.05
C TRP A 13 -12.17 2.28 7.28
N LEU A 14 -11.39 1.88 6.27
CA LEU A 14 -10.51 0.72 6.37
C LEU A 14 -9.04 1.17 6.24
N HIS A 15 -8.25 0.92 7.28
CA HIS A 15 -6.80 1.07 7.23
C HIS A 15 -6.14 -0.26 6.86
N PHE A 16 -5.32 -0.26 5.81
CA PHE A 16 -4.70 -1.47 5.28
C PHE A 16 -3.18 -1.32 5.13
N PHE A 17 -2.41 -2.35 5.50
CA PHE A 17 -0.95 -2.39 5.33
C PHE A 17 -0.55 -3.30 4.18
N PRO A 18 -0.40 -2.79 2.94
CA PRO A 18 -0.31 -3.62 1.74
C PRO A 18 1.02 -4.39 1.59
N GLN A 19 2.04 -4.06 2.38
CA GLN A 19 3.32 -4.79 2.41
C GLN A 19 3.20 -6.17 3.08
N GLY A 20 2.25 -6.34 4.02
CA GLY A 20 2.03 -7.59 4.75
C GLY A 20 3.18 -8.04 5.66
N LYS A 21 4.21 -7.21 5.84
CA LYS A 21 5.29 -7.36 6.82
C LYS A 21 5.86 -5.96 7.11
N VAL A 22 6.31 -5.73 8.35
CA VAL A 22 7.06 -4.52 8.70
C VAL A 22 8.45 -4.58 8.06
N SER A 23 8.81 -3.54 7.31
CA SER A 23 10.15 -3.35 6.75
C SER A 23 10.70 -2.01 7.23
N GLN A 24 11.74 -2.04 8.06
CA GLN A 24 12.40 -0.84 8.60
C GLN A 24 13.60 -0.36 7.77
N GLU A 25 13.93 -1.08 6.69
CA GLU A 25 15.00 -0.73 5.77
C GLU A 25 14.63 0.49 4.93
N ASP A 26 15.62 1.33 4.62
CA ASP A 26 15.39 2.55 3.84
C ASP A 26 15.30 2.34 2.31
N VAL A 27 14.73 1.21 1.90
CA VAL A 27 14.59 0.83 0.49
C VAL A 27 13.28 1.34 -0.12
N PRO A 28 13.17 1.44 -1.46
CA PRO A 28 11.90 1.70 -2.13
C PRO A 28 10.82 0.71 -1.70
N ILE A 29 9.56 1.14 -1.69
CA ILE A 29 8.43 0.29 -1.36
C ILE A 29 8.39 -0.88 -2.34
N ARG A 30 8.53 -2.09 -1.79
CA ARG A 30 8.47 -3.36 -2.52
C ARG A 30 7.07 -3.57 -3.11
N ARG A 31 6.96 -4.57 -3.99
CA ARG A 31 5.66 -4.96 -4.58
C ARG A 31 4.63 -5.22 -3.48
N LEU A 32 3.46 -4.61 -3.64
CA LEU A 32 2.33 -4.75 -2.73
C LEU A 32 1.61 -6.09 -2.96
N LYS A 33 1.04 -6.65 -1.89
CA LYS A 33 0.16 -7.81 -2.01
C LYS A 33 -1.14 -7.39 -2.68
N TRP A 34 -1.72 -8.29 -3.49
CA TRP A 34 -2.94 -8.06 -4.26
C TRP A 34 -4.20 -7.84 -3.40
N GLY A 35 -4.14 -8.08 -2.09
CA GLY A 35 -5.31 -7.99 -1.19
C GLY A 35 -6.00 -6.62 -1.18
N ALA A 36 -5.23 -5.52 -1.24
CA ALA A 36 -5.81 -4.17 -1.34
C ALA A 36 -6.54 -3.98 -2.67
N ALA A 37 -5.91 -4.37 -3.78
CA ALA A 37 -6.52 -4.28 -5.11
C ALA A 37 -7.80 -5.14 -5.21
N SER A 38 -7.79 -6.33 -4.61
CA SER A 38 -8.98 -7.19 -4.56
C SER A 38 -10.11 -6.58 -3.74
N LEU A 39 -9.83 -5.90 -2.63
CA LEU A 39 -10.85 -5.17 -1.87
C LEU A 39 -11.47 -4.04 -2.68
N ILE A 40 -10.64 -3.25 -3.37
CA ILE A 40 -11.10 -2.14 -4.22
C ILE A 40 -11.99 -2.65 -5.36
N ASP A 41 -11.56 -3.70 -6.06
CA ASP A 41 -12.30 -4.27 -7.19
C ASP A 41 -13.62 -4.96 -6.80
N ARG A 42 -13.65 -5.60 -5.62
CA ARG A 42 -14.83 -6.34 -5.14
C ARG A 42 -15.80 -5.48 -4.33
N SER A 43 -15.44 -4.24 -4.01
CA SER A 43 -16.33 -3.32 -3.30
C SER A 43 -17.49 -2.93 -4.21
N SER A 44 -18.71 -2.84 -3.67
CA SER A 44 -19.90 -2.43 -4.42
C SER A 44 -19.79 -0.98 -4.90
N ILE A 45 -19.22 -0.11 -4.07
CA ILE A 45 -18.87 1.26 -4.39
C ILE A 45 -17.35 1.34 -4.38
N THR A 46 -16.76 1.88 -5.45
CA THR A 46 -15.30 2.02 -5.54
C THR A 46 -14.81 2.97 -4.45
N PRO A 47 -13.99 2.50 -3.49
CA PRO A 47 -13.53 3.34 -2.40
C PRO A 47 -12.45 4.32 -2.89
N ILE A 48 -12.39 5.48 -2.23
CA ILE A 48 -11.26 6.41 -2.36
C ILE A 48 -10.10 5.85 -1.53
N VAL A 49 -8.90 5.79 -2.12
CA VAL A 49 -7.70 5.30 -1.44
C VAL A 49 -6.82 6.48 -1.05
N LEU A 50 -6.56 6.63 0.25
CA LEU A 50 -5.69 7.68 0.78
C LEU A 50 -4.32 7.10 1.15
N PRO A 51 -3.24 7.44 0.44
CA PRO A 51 -1.90 6.95 0.77
C PRO A 51 -1.36 7.68 2.01
N ILE A 52 -0.89 6.91 2.98
CA ILE A 52 -0.27 7.43 4.20
C ILE A 52 1.10 6.77 4.35
N VAL A 53 2.13 7.58 4.60
CA VAL A 53 3.50 7.11 4.86
C VAL A 53 3.98 7.65 6.19
N HIS A 54 4.53 6.77 7.01
CA HIS A 54 5.11 7.11 8.31
C HIS A 54 6.64 6.96 8.28
N HIS A 55 7.34 7.85 8.96
CA HIS A 55 8.79 7.84 9.16
C HIS A 55 9.14 8.02 10.64
N GLY A 56 10.18 7.33 11.12
CA GLY A 56 10.68 7.44 12.49
C GLY A 56 10.18 6.35 13.45
N PHE A 57 9.20 5.53 13.04
CA PHE A 57 8.73 4.39 13.86
C PHE A 57 9.82 3.35 14.08
N GLU A 58 10.74 3.19 13.12
CA GLU A 58 11.94 2.38 13.23
C GLU A 58 12.89 2.86 14.33
N LYS A 59 12.83 4.13 14.72
CA LYS A 59 13.64 4.70 15.82
C LYS A 59 12.95 4.55 17.17
N VAL A 60 11.62 4.52 17.18
CA VAL A 60 10.80 4.27 18.38
C VAL A 60 10.88 2.80 18.77
N MET A 61 10.73 1.88 17.82
CA MET A 61 10.77 0.44 18.09
C MET A 61 11.62 -0.29 17.05
N PRO A 62 12.97 -0.15 17.11
CA PRO A 62 13.87 -0.81 16.17
C PRO A 62 13.79 -2.33 16.27
N GLU A 63 13.80 -3.01 15.12
CA GLU A 63 13.87 -4.48 15.05
C GLU A 63 15.17 -5.03 15.63
N LYS A 64 16.27 -4.28 15.46
CA LYS A 64 17.59 -4.60 15.98
C LYS A 64 18.04 -3.48 16.90
N TYR A 65 17.99 -3.72 18.20
CA TYR A 65 18.41 -2.75 19.22
C TYR A 65 19.66 -3.25 19.97
N TRP A 66 19.48 -4.13 20.96
CA TRP A 66 20.56 -4.66 21.78
C TRP A 66 20.69 -6.17 21.54
N PHE A 67 21.90 -6.62 21.20
CA PHE A 67 22.17 -8.01 20.77
C PHE A 67 21.20 -8.53 19.69
N GLY A 68 20.77 -7.64 18.78
CA GLY A 68 19.84 -7.98 17.70
C GLY A 68 18.39 -8.19 18.12
N ARG A 69 18.01 -7.90 19.37
CA ARG A 69 16.63 -7.98 19.86
C ARG A 69 15.91 -6.64 19.81
N LYS A 70 14.58 -6.67 19.78
CA LYS A 70 13.70 -5.50 19.95
C LYS A 70 13.78 -4.97 21.39
N PRO A 71 13.65 -3.65 21.61
CA PRO A 71 13.54 -3.12 22.96
C PRO A 71 12.22 -3.60 23.60
N PRO A 72 12.16 -3.75 24.94
CA PRO A 72 10.94 -4.18 25.63
C PRO A 72 9.84 -3.11 25.59
N PHE A 73 10.21 -1.84 25.45
CA PHE A 73 9.30 -0.71 25.38
C PHE A 73 9.70 0.25 24.25
N PRO A 74 8.74 1.04 23.71
CA PRO A 74 9.03 2.11 22.78
C PRO A 74 10.05 3.11 23.34
N LEU A 75 11.09 3.41 22.56
CA LEU A 75 12.08 4.42 22.91
C LEU A 75 11.44 5.80 22.85
N CYS A 76 11.57 6.54 23.95
CA CYS A 76 11.02 7.89 24.09
C CYS A 76 11.86 8.94 23.35
N ASN A 77 11.28 10.13 23.18
CA ASN A 77 11.94 11.30 22.58
C ASN A 77 12.48 11.05 21.15
N ARG A 78 11.72 10.30 20.35
CA ARG A 78 12.01 10.06 18.93
C ARG A 78 11.03 10.83 18.08
N ARG A 79 11.54 11.47 17.03
CA ARG A 79 10.72 12.23 16.09
C ARG A 79 9.99 11.28 15.14
N LEU A 80 8.66 11.40 15.12
CA LEU A 80 7.78 10.75 14.15
C LEU A 80 7.29 11.76 13.12
N SER A 81 7.08 11.29 11.89
CA SER A 81 6.50 12.09 10.82
C SER A 81 5.50 11.23 10.07
N ILE A 82 4.28 11.73 9.92
CA ILE A 82 3.23 11.09 9.13
C ILE A 82 2.92 12.03 7.97
N THR A 83 3.04 11.51 6.76
CA THR A 83 2.73 12.26 5.54
C THR A 83 1.49 11.62 4.93
N VAL A 84 0.46 12.43 4.70
CA VAL A 84 -0.77 12.03 4.03
C VAL A 84 -0.70 12.58 2.61
N GLY A 85 -0.93 11.73 1.62
CA GLY A 85 -0.88 12.11 0.22
C GLY A 85 -2.27 12.42 -0.34
N GLU A 86 -2.31 12.67 -1.65
CA GLU A 86 -3.54 12.98 -2.35
C GLU A 86 -4.46 11.75 -2.48
N PRO A 87 -5.79 11.93 -2.45
CA PRO A 87 -6.74 10.84 -2.65
C PRO A 87 -6.61 10.23 -4.05
N ILE A 88 -6.60 8.90 -4.12
CA ILE A 88 -6.57 8.13 -5.36
C ILE A 88 -7.97 7.60 -5.66
N GLN A 89 -8.49 7.94 -6.83
CA GLN A 89 -9.77 7.44 -7.34
C GLN A 89 -9.50 6.50 -8.51
N PHE A 90 -10.14 5.33 -8.50
CA PHE A 90 -9.97 4.32 -9.56
C PHE A 90 -11.18 4.31 -10.49
N ASN A 91 -10.94 4.41 -11.79
CA ASN A 91 -11.96 4.14 -12.80
C ASN A 91 -11.96 2.64 -13.13
N LEU A 92 -12.60 1.84 -12.28
CA LEU A 92 -12.61 0.38 -12.43
C LEU A 92 -13.16 -0.10 -13.77
N PRO A 93 -14.26 0.46 -14.33
CA PRO A 93 -14.73 0.06 -15.66
C PRO A 93 -13.65 0.18 -16.74
N LYS A 94 -13.01 1.35 -16.83
CA LYS A 94 -11.92 1.58 -17.79
C LYS A 94 -10.72 0.67 -17.55
N MET A 95 -10.35 0.45 -16.29
CA MET A 95 -9.23 -0.43 -15.95
C MET A 95 -9.53 -1.90 -16.30
N ARG A 96 -10.77 -2.35 -16.14
CA ARG A 96 -11.22 -3.70 -16.55
C ARG A 96 -11.16 -3.86 -18.06
N GLU A 97 -11.61 -2.89 -18.84
CA GLU A 97 -11.51 -2.90 -20.31
C GLU A 97 -10.06 -3.04 -20.78
N ILE A 98 -9.16 -2.24 -20.21
CA ILE A 98 -7.71 -2.32 -20.50
C ILE A 98 -7.15 -3.69 -20.11
N ALA A 99 -7.58 -4.23 -18.97
CA ALA A 99 -7.13 -5.53 -18.51
C ALA A 99 -7.57 -6.67 -19.43
N VAL A 100 -8.79 -6.61 -19.96
CA VAL A 100 -9.31 -7.57 -20.94
C VAL A 100 -8.55 -7.47 -22.27
N SER A 101 -8.24 -6.25 -22.74
CA SER A 101 -7.49 -6.09 -24.00
C SER A 101 -6.03 -6.56 -23.89
N MET A 102 -5.45 -6.54 -22.70
CA MET A 102 -4.05 -6.94 -22.44
C MET A 102 -3.89 -8.41 -22.03
N SER A 103 -4.97 -9.15 -21.73
CA SER A 103 -4.91 -10.50 -21.14
C SER A 103 -4.22 -11.55 -22.03
N GLY A 104 -4.25 -11.36 -23.35
CA GLY A 104 -3.63 -12.28 -24.32
C GLY A 104 -2.09 -12.36 -24.23
N ASN A 105 -1.43 -11.32 -23.70
CA ASN A 105 0.02 -11.19 -23.74
C ASN A 105 0.75 -11.63 -22.44
N ILE A 106 0.02 -12.16 -21.45
CA ILE A 106 0.59 -12.38 -20.11
C ILE A 106 0.82 -13.88 -19.85
N SER A 107 2.05 -14.22 -19.46
CA SER A 107 2.42 -15.48 -18.81
C SER A 107 2.48 -15.26 -17.29
N VAL A 108 1.54 -15.84 -16.53
CA VAL A 108 1.52 -15.72 -15.06
C VAL A 108 1.69 -17.09 -14.40
N PRO A 109 2.52 -17.22 -13.34
CA PRO A 109 2.47 -18.37 -12.45
C PRO A 109 1.16 -18.37 -11.63
N SER A 110 0.33 -19.38 -11.83
CA SER A 110 -1.06 -19.49 -11.37
C SER A 110 -1.26 -19.92 -9.90
N ARG A 111 -0.21 -20.04 -9.07
CA ARG A 111 -0.38 -20.52 -7.68
C ARG A 111 -0.69 -19.38 -6.71
N GLY A 112 -1.94 -19.36 -6.20
CA GLY A 112 -2.34 -18.60 -5.02
C GLY A 112 -3.19 -17.35 -5.26
N TRP A 113 -3.70 -17.14 -6.47
CA TRP A 113 -4.61 -16.05 -6.79
C TRP A 113 -6.06 -16.41 -6.42
N PRO A 114 -6.89 -15.44 -5.99
CA PRO A 114 -8.30 -15.67 -5.69
C PRO A 114 -9.05 -16.01 -6.99
N LYS A 115 -9.94 -17.01 -6.93
CA LYS A 115 -10.82 -17.36 -8.05
C LYS A 115 -11.68 -16.15 -8.43
N SER A 116 -11.87 -15.94 -9.73
CA SER A 116 -12.55 -14.76 -10.27
C SER A 116 -13.98 -14.65 -9.72
N SER A 117 -14.26 -13.54 -9.01
CA SER A 117 -15.61 -13.24 -8.52
C SER A 117 -16.43 -12.43 -9.53
N CYS A 118 -15.83 -12.02 -10.65
CA CYS A 118 -16.39 -11.02 -11.56
C CYS A 118 -16.27 -11.43 -13.03
N GLY A 119 -16.50 -12.69 -13.40
CA GLY A 119 -16.61 -13.15 -14.81
C GLY A 119 -15.43 -12.86 -15.75
N LEU A 120 -14.36 -12.21 -15.25
CA LEU A 120 -13.16 -11.84 -15.96
C LEU A 120 -12.28 -13.09 -16.10
N ASP A 121 -11.62 -13.18 -17.25
CA ASP A 121 -10.52 -14.11 -17.46
C ASP A 121 -9.46 -13.93 -16.37
N GLU A 122 -8.87 -15.03 -15.91
CA GLU A 122 -7.93 -15.04 -14.79
C GLU A 122 -6.75 -14.10 -15.05
N LYS A 123 -6.26 -14.07 -16.30
CA LYS A 123 -5.15 -13.18 -16.70
C LYS A 123 -5.54 -11.71 -16.65
N ALA A 124 -6.77 -11.38 -17.07
CA ALA A 124 -7.29 -10.02 -16.99
C ALA A 124 -7.40 -9.56 -15.53
N GLN A 125 -7.91 -10.42 -14.63
CA GLN A 125 -8.01 -10.09 -13.21
C GLN A 125 -6.63 -9.85 -12.57
N ILE A 126 -5.65 -10.70 -12.90
CA ILE A 126 -4.28 -10.54 -12.42
C ILE A 126 -3.70 -9.21 -12.89
N TYR A 127 -3.88 -8.87 -14.17
CA TYR A 127 -3.42 -7.60 -14.73
C TYR A 127 -4.06 -6.40 -14.04
N LEU A 128 -5.37 -6.46 -13.81
CA LEU A 128 -6.12 -5.42 -13.09
C LEU A 128 -5.53 -5.23 -11.69
N TYR A 129 -5.32 -6.30 -10.94
CA TYR A 129 -4.82 -6.22 -9.57
C TYR A 129 -3.37 -5.75 -9.51
N MET A 130 -2.55 -6.16 -10.47
CA MET A 130 -1.20 -5.64 -10.64
C MET A 130 -1.22 -4.14 -10.91
N THR A 131 -2.07 -3.67 -11.82
CA THR A 131 -2.18 -2.26 -12.19
C THR A 131 -2.61 -1.39 -11.01
N ILE A 132 -3.67 -1.79 -10.29
CA ILE A 132 -4.14 -1.08 -9.10
C ILE A 132 -3.05 -1.05 -8.03
N SER A 133 -2.44 -2.21 -7.75
CA SER A 133 -1.38 -2.31 -6.73
C SER A 133 -0.17 -1.43 -7.08
N GLU A 134 0.18 -1.34 -8.36
CA GLU A 134 1.32 -0.56 -8.83
C GLU A 134 1.04 0.96 -8.77
N GLN A 135 -0.18 1.39 -9.06
CA GLN A 135 -0.60 2.79 -8.87
C GLN A 135 -0.50 3.20 -7.40
N ILE A 136 -1.02 2.37 -6.49
CA ILE A 136 -0.91 2.61 -5.03
C ILE A 136 0.55 2.64 -4.60
N ARG A 137 1.36 1.66 -5.04
CA ARG A 137 2.79 1.58 -4.71
C ARG A 137 3.54 2.83 -5.17
N THR A 138 3.28 3.29 -6.39
CA THR A 138 3.93 4.47 -6.97
C THR A 138 3.56 5.73 -6.18
N ALA A 139 2.27 5.92 -5.88
CA ALA A 139 1.82 7.06 -5.07
C ALA A 139 2.45 7.06 -3.67
N MET A 140 2.47 5.91 -3.00
CA MET A 140 3.12 5.77 -1.69
C MET A 140 4.64 6.00 -1.76
N GLU A 141 5.32 5.56 -2.81
CA GLU A 141 6.77 5.74 -2.97
C GLU A 141 7.11 7.21 -3.21
N SER A 142 6.37 7.89 -4.09
CA SER A 142 6.53 9.34 -4.29
C SER A 142 6.29 10.11 -2.99
N LEU A 143 5.26 9.73 -2.22
CA LEU A 143 4.97 10.33 -0.92
C LEU A 143 6.08 10.08 0.10
N ARG A 144 6.67 8.88 0.11
CA ARG A 144 7.81 8.52 0.96
C ARG A 144 9.04 9.37 0.65
N VAL A 145 9.37 9.53 -0.64
CA VAL A 145 10.50 10.38 -1.08
C VAL A 145 10.25 11.83 -0.70
N PHE A 146 9.02 12.32 -0.92
CA PHE A 146 8.61 13.66 -0.55
C PHE A 146 8.75 13.92 0.96
N GLY A 147 8.18 13.05 1.80
CA GLY A 147 8.26 13.16 3.27
C GLY A 147 9.71 13.16 3.77
N LYS A 148 10.57 12.33 3.21
CA LYS A 148 12.02 12.35 3.52
C LYS A 148 12.69 13.67 3.16
N ASN A 149 12.36 14.26 2.01
CA ASN A 149 12.95 15.52 1.58
C ASN A 149 12.56 16.66 2.52
N ILE A 150 11.31 16.68 2.99
CA ILE A 150 10.86 17.64 4.02
C ILE A 150 11.67 17.46 5.30
N LEU A 151 11.80 16.22 5.79
CA LEU A 151 12.54 15.93 7.02
C LEU A 151 14.01 16.38 6.94
N LYS A 152 14.68 16.11 5.81
CA LYS A 152 16.05 16.57 5.54
C LYS A 152 16.18 18.08 5.50
N LYS A 153 15.15 18.80 5.03
CA LYS A 153 15.14 20.27 5.01
C LYS A 153 14.97 20.82 6.43
N THR A 154 14.04 20.28 7.21
CA THR A 154 13.82 20.74 8.60
C THR A 154 15.02 20.49 9.50
N SER A 155 15.75 19.38 9.30
CA SER A 155 16.96 19.08 10.11
C SER A 155 18.15 19.99 9.79
N ARG A 156 18.18 20.70 8.66
CA ARG A 156 19.24 21.67 8.34
C ARG A 156 18.97 23.07 8.89
N ILE A 157 17.72 23.37 9.26
CA ILE A 157 17.30 24.72 9.68
C ILE A 157 17.40 24.89 11.20
N GLN A 158 17.49 23.81 11.98
CA GLN A 158 17.81 23.89 13.41
C GLN A 158 19.33 23.76 13.60
N PRO A 159 20.07 24.84 13.88
CA PRO A 159 21.43 24.72 14.38
C PRO A 159 21.39 24.13 15.79
N SER A 160 22.35 23.25 16.05
CA SER A 160 22.68 22.66 17.35
C SER A 160 22.88 23.69 18.45
#